data_AF-A0A3D1YHW6-F1
#
_entry.id   AF-A0A3D1YHW6-F1
#
_cell.length_a   1.000
_cell.length_b   1.000
_cell.length_c   1.000
_cell.angle_alpha   90.00
_cell.angle_beta   90.00
_cell.angle_gamma   90.00
#
_symmetry.space_group_name_H-M   'P 1'
#
loop_
_entity.id
_entity.type
_entity.pdbx_description
1 polymer ?
#
loop_
_entity_poly.entity_id
_entity_poly.type
_entity_poly.pdbx_seq_one_letter_code
_entity_poly.pdbx_strand_id
1 'polypeptide(L)'
;TGGTNYKFETGAVQSGYVETTTTAKIVGSGLATDDLVDSDIFFTSDGGSGSTGLGGRITAYDASTQVVTWTPALDGAVVPADADGYSIGPAVTITGDGHGANVRTTNTVSGVIGDVVVVAGGNNYG
;
A
#
# COMPACT_ATOMS: atom_id res chain seq x y z
N THR A 1 17.46 16.66 -9.18
CA THR A 1 16.34 16.00 -9.90
C THR A 1 15.30 15.62 -8.87
N GLY A 2 14.29 16.46 -8.67
CA GLY A 2 13.18 16.15 -7.77
C GLY A 2 12.11 15.41 -8.55
N GLY A 3 11.68 14.24 -8.06
CA GLY A 3 10.52 13.51 -8.60
C GLY A 3 10.76 12.36 -9.57
N THR A 4 11.97 11.78 -9.67
CA THR A 4 12.25 10.64 -10.60
C THR A 4 12.64 9.33 -9.91
N ASN A 5 12.57 9.25 -8.57
CA ASN A 5 12.99 8.07 -7.81
C ASN A 5 11.85 7.45 -7.00
N TYR A 6 10.61 7.72 -7.37
CA TYR A 6 9.47 7.06 -6.76
C TYR A 6 9.52 5.56 -7.03
N LYS A 7 9.50 4.78 -5.95
CA LYS A 7 9.44 3.33 -6.02
C LYS A 7 7.98 2.89 -6.12
N PHE A 8 7.75 1.92 -6.98
CA PHE A 8 6.44 1.31 -7.16
C PHE A 8 6.63 -0.19 -7.10
N GLU A 9 5.77 -0.87 -6.35
CA GLU A 9 5.75 -2.33 -6.24
C GLU A 9 4.32 -2.80 -6.43
N THR A 10 4.14 -3.88 -7.18
CA THR A 10 2.83 -4.52 -7.34
C THR A 10 3.03 -6.01 -7.27
N GLY A 11 2.06 -6.71 -6.68
CA GLY A 11 2.11 -8.16 -6.64
C GLY A 11 0.97 -8.73 -5.83
N ALA A 12 1.19 -9.93 -5.32
CA ALA A 12 0.27 -10.58 -4.40
C ALA A 12 0.98 -10.86 -3.06
N VAL A 13 0.23 -10.76 -1.96
CA VAL A 13 0.69 -11.15 -0.62
C VAL A 13 1.22 -12.58 -0.66
N GLN A 14 2.38 -12.79 -0.05
CA GLN A 14 3.16 -14.01 -0.16
C GLN A 14 3.01 -14.91 1.07
N SER A 15 2.89 -16.21 0.82
CA SER A 15 2.89 -17.23 1.87
C SER A 15 4.18 -17.27 2.71
N GLY A 16 4.06 -17.91 3.87
CA GLY A 16 5.18 -18.14 4.80
C GLY A 16 5.41 -17.00 5.77
N TYR A 17 4.40 -16.16 5.98
CA TYR A 17 4.28 -15.19 7.06
C TYR A 17 2.89 -15.33 7.69
N VAL A 18 2.70 -14.77 8.88
CA VAL A 18 1.37 -14.63 9.48
C VAL A 18 1.05 -13.15 9.46
N GLU A 19 0.24 -12.76 8.50
CA GLU A 19 -0.25 -11.39 8.31
C GLU A 19 -0.96 -10.90 9.58
N THR A 20 -0.91 -9.60 9.79
CA THR A 20 -1.67 -8.92 10.83
C THR A 20 -2.44 -7.75 10.23
N THR A 21 -3.19 -7.02 11.05
CA THR A 21 -3.90 -5.81 10.60
C THR A 21 -2.95 -4.68 10.19
N THR A 22 -1.64 -4.82 10.43
CA THR A 22 -0.60 -3.83 10.14
C THR A 22 0.63 -4.39 9.41
N THR A 23 0.63 -5.68 9.06
CA THR A 23 1.80 -6.33 8.42
C THR A 23 1.40 -7.37 7.40
N ALA A 24 2.18 -7.44 6.32
CA ALA A 24 2.05 -8.47 5.30
C ALA A 24 3.38 -8.73 4.60
N LYS A 25 3.55 -9.94 4.10
CA LYS A 25 4.72 -10.30 3.30
C LYS A 25 4.45 -10.03 1.82
N ILE A 26 5.39 -9.35 1.17
CA ILE A 26 5.31 -8.97 -0.25
C ILE A 26 6.37 -9.71 -1.07
N VAL A 27 6.34 -9.52 -2.39
CA VAL A 27 7.32 -10.11 -3.32
C VAL A 27 8.70 -9.44 -3.14
N GLY A 28 8.72 -8.11 -3.04
CA GLY A 28 9.87 -7.32 -2.58
C GLY A 28 11.20 -7.56 -3.32
N SER A 29 11.20 -7.71 -4.65
CA SER A 29 12.42 -8.04 -5.39
C SER A 29 13.34 -6.84 -5.60
N GLY A 30 14.60 -6.94 -5.14
CA GLY A 30 15.61 -5.90 -5.36
C GLY A 30 15.48 -4.66 -4.46
N LEU A 31 14.63 -4.74 -3.44
CA LEU A 31 14.47 -3.69 -2.42
C LEU A 31 15.42 -3.92 -1.25
N ALA A 32 16.06 -2.86 -0.78
CA ALA A 32 16.77 -2.81 0.49
C ALA A 32 15.81 -2.51 1.65
N THR A 33 16.24 -2.77 2.88
CA THR A 33 15.51 -2.40 4.10
C THR A 33 15.16 -0.91 4.05
N ASP A 34 13.94 -0.59 4.48
CA ASP A 34 13.36 0.76 4.53
C ASP A 34 13.15 1.46 3.17
N ASP A 35 13.38 0.77 2.05
CA ASP A 35 13.16 1.35 0.72
C ASP A 35 11.74 1.82 0.44
N LEU A 36 10.77 1.29 1.18
CA LEU A 36 9.34 1.57 1.02
C LEU A 36 8.78 2.46 2.13
N VAL A 37 9.60 2.91 3.09
CA VAL A 37 9.15 3.81 4.16
C VAL A 37 8.58 5.09 3.54
N ASP A 38 7.50 5.59 4.16
CA ASP A 38 6.71 6.74 3.73
C ASP A 38 5.92 6.57 2.42
N SER A 39 5.97 5.40 1.78
CA SER A 39 5.07 5.00 0.69
C SER A 39 3.74 4.49 1.24
N ASP A 40 2.68 4.51 0.43
CA ASP A 40 1.41 3.90 0.80
C ASP A 40 1.29 2.51 0.15
N ILE A 41 0.81 1.53 0.92
CA ILE A 41 0.33 0.24 0.41
C ILE A 41 -1.19 0.30 0.23
N PHE A 42 -1.67 -0.24 -0.89
CA PHE A 42 -3.08 -0.33 -1.24
C PHE A 42 -3.42 -1.73 -1.76
N PHE A 43 -4.47 -2.36 -1.21
CA PHE A 43 -4.91 -3.69 -1.63
C PHE A 43 -5.89 -3.62 -2.79
N THR A 44 -5.56 -4.28 -3.91
CA THR A 44 -6.23 -4.13 -5.21
C THR A 44 -7.22 -5.24 -5.54
N SER A 45 -7.10 -6.41 -4.90
CA SER A 45 -7.97 -7.55 -5.14
C SER A 45 -7.99 -8.50 -3.95
N ASP A 46 -9.10 -9.20 -3.79
CA ASP A 46 -9.38 -10.08 -2.65
C ASP A 46 -9.09 -11.54 -2.97
N GLY A 47 -8.18 -12.16 -2.21
CA GLY A 47 -7.94 -13.60 -2.15
C GLY A 47 -8.84 -14.31 -1.12
N GLY A 48 -9.70 -13.57 -0.42
CA GLY A 48 -10.67 -14.07 0.58
C GLY A 48 -10.63 -13.37 1.94
N SER A 49 -9.90 -12.26 2.08
CA SER A 49 -9.71 -11.48 3.31
C SER A 49 -10.68 -10.29 3.46
N GLY A 50 -11.23 -9.79 2.35
CA GLY A 50 -11.97 -8.52 2.32
C GLY A 50 -11.08 -7.26 2.33
N SER A 51 -9.78 -7.38 2.01
CA SER A 51 -8.81 -6.27 2.07
C SER A 51 -8.94 -5.25 0.93
N THR A 52 -9.66 -5.57 -0.15
CA THR A 52 -9.73 -4.69 -1.34
C THR A 52 -10.22 -3.29 -0.99
N GLY A 53 -9.49 -2.26 -1.43
CA GLY A 53 -9.82 -0.87 -1.14
C GLY A 53 -9.18 -0.31 0.14
N LEU A 54 -8.58 -1.18 0.97
CA LEU A 54 -7.90 -0.79 2.19
C LEU A 54 -6.40 -0.55 1.93
N GLY A 55 -5.74 0.08 2.90
CA GLY A 55 -4.33 0.43 2.78
C GLY A 55 -3.82 1.21 3.99
N GLY A 56 -2.56 1.62 3.91
CA GLY A 56 -1.92 2.40 4.98
C GLY A 56 -0.53 2.90 4.59
N ARG A 57 0.00 3.78 5.45
CA ARG A 57 1.34 4.36 5.30
C ARG A 57 2.38 3.38 5.82
N ILE A 58 3.32 2.98 4.97
CA ILE A 58 4.41 2.09 5.35
C ILE A 58 5.37 2.82 6.31
N THR A 59 5.62 2.20 7.46
CA THR A 59 6.53 2.70 8.51
C THR A 59 7.81 1.88 8.60
N ALA A 60 7.84 0.66 8.03
CA ALA A 60 9.03 -0.16 7.92
C ALA A 60 8.92 -1.17 6.77
N TYR A 61 10.05 -1.54 6.18
CA TYR A 61 10.19 -2.70 5.30
C TYR A 61 11.45 -3.47 5.63
N ASP A 62 11.31 -4.76 5.95
CA ASP A 62 12.44 -5.65 6.22
C ASP A 62 12.75 -6.48 4.96
N ALA A 63 13.88 -6.18 4.30
CA ALA A 63 14.29 -6.90 3.09
C ALA A 63 14.66 -8.38 3.33
N SER A 64 14.96 -8.79 4.56
CA SER A 64 15.30 -10.17 4.88
C SER A 64 14.07 -11.08 4.98
N THR A 65 12.95 -10.54 5.43
CA THR A 65 11.67 -11.25 5.58
C THR A 65 10.65 -10.86 4.51
N GLN A 66 10.90 -9.77 3.78
CA GLN A 66 10.02 -9.13 2.81
C GLN A 66 8.70 -8.64 3.43
N VAL A 67 8.72 -8.32 4.71
CA VAL A 67 7.54 -7.85 5.45
C VAL A 67 7.50 -6.33 5.43
N VAL A 68 6.36 -5.80 5.01
CA VAL A 68 6.02 -4.39 5.18
C VAL A 68 5.21 -4.22 6.46
N THR A 69 5.46 -3.12 7.18
CA THR A 69 4.66 -2.67 8.31
C THR A 69 4.05 -1.31 7.98
N TRP A 70 2.78 -1.11 8.31
CA TRP A 70 2.09 0.15 8.06
C TRP A 70 1.25 0.61 9.25
N THR A 71 0.82 1.87 9.17
CA THR A 71 -0.18 2.46 10.07
C THR A 71 -1.18 3.32 9.29
N PRO A 72 -2.43 3.48 9.77
CA PRO A 72 -3.05 2.75 10.89
C PRO A 72 -3.33 1.28 10.54
N ALA A 73 -3.85 0.50 11.49
CA ALA A 73 -4.40 -0.83 11.21
C ALA A 73 -5.53 -0.73 10.17
N LEU A 74 -5.66 -1.76 9.31
CA LEU A 74 -6.74 -1.79 8.32
C LEU A 74 -8.11 -1.72 9.00
N ASP A 75 -9.02 -0.97 8.38
CA ASP A 75 -10.38 -0.78 8.90
C ASP A 75 -11.13 -2.12 9.01
N GLY A 76 -12.02 -2.22 9.99
CA GLY A 76 -12.75 -3.46 10.27
C GLY A 76 -11.90 -4.61 10.84
N ALA A 77 -10.65 -4.34 11.26
CA ALA A 77 -9.69 -5.36 11.71
C ALA A 77 -9.41 -6.44 10.66
N VAL A 78 -9.46 -6.04 9.38
CA VAL A 78 -9.12 -6.93 8.26
C VAL A 78 -7.63 -7.28 8.31
N VAL A 79 -7.34 -8.57 8.12
CA VAL A 79 -5.99 -9.10 7.99
C VAL A 79 -5.84 -9.56 6.53
N PRO A 80 -4.89 -9.00 5.76
CA PRO A 80 -4.64 -9.47 4.40
C PRO A 80 -4.33 -10.96 4.39
N ALA A 81 -4.65 -11.64 3.29
CA ALA A 81 -4.39 -13.06 3.11
C ALA A 81 -3.45 -13.28 1.93
N ASP A 82 -2.81 -14.46 1.91
CA ASP A 82 -2.09 -14.95 0.74
C ASP A 82 -2.91 -14.78 -0.54
N ALA A 83 -2.24 -14.37 -1.62
CA ALA A 83 -2.82 -14.05 -2.92
C ALA A 83 -3.66 -12.75 -3.00
N ASP A 84 -3.87 -12.00 -1.91
CA ASP A 84 -4.40 -10.64 -2.00
C ASP A 84 -3.50 -9.77 -2.87
N GLY A 85 -4.10 -9.04 -3.81
CA GLY A 85 -3.34 -8.15 -4.68
C GLY A 85 -2.98 -6.86 -3.95
N TYR A 86 -1.78 -6.34 -4.18
CA TYR A 86 -1.36 -5.05 -3.65
C TYR A 86 -0.67 -4.17 -4.70
N SER A 87 -0.70 -2.87 -4.43
CA SER A 87 0.08 -1.83 -5.10
C SER A 87 0.71 -0.95 -4.03
N ILE A 88 1.99 -0.63 -4.18
CA ILE A 88 2.73 0.30 -3.35
C ILE A 88 3.22 1.43 -4.25
N GLY A 89 3.11 2.65 -3.77
CA GLY A 89 3.58 3.82 -4.50
C GLY A 89 3.75 5.02 -3.58
N PRO A 90 4.18 6.17 -4.13
CA PRO A 90 4.31 7.40 -3.38
C PRO A 90 3.00 7.73 -2.70
N ALA A 91 3.13 8.14 -1.46
CA ALA A 91 1.97 8.48 -0.70
C ALA A 91 1.42 9.85 -1.08
N VAL A 92 0.10 9.94 -1.09
CA VAL A 92 -0.63 11.15 -1.46
C VAL A 92 -1.68 11.45 -0.41
N THR A 93 -1.54 12.59 0.25
CA THR A 93 -2.53 13.07 1.21
C THR A 93 -3.53 13.98 0.51
N ILE A 94 -4.81 13.62 0.58
CA ILE A 94 -5.90 14.51 0.17
C ILE A 94 -6.31 15.38 1.36
N THR A 95 -6.37 16.69 1.13
CA THR A 95 -6.90 17.66 2.09
C THR A 95 -8.23 18.24 1.60
N GLY A 96 -9.13 18.58 2.52
CA GLY A 96 -10.46 19.15 2.24
C GLY A 96 -11.64 18.27 2.67
N ASP A 97 -12.68 18.20 1.87
CA ASP A 97 -13.85 17.33 2.08
C ASP A 97 -13.53 15.82 1.98
N GLY A 98 -12.41 15.45 1.35
CA GLY A 98 -11.95 14.07 1.17
C GLY A 98 -10.92 13.54 2.18
N HIS A 99 -10.75 14.16 3.36
CA HIS A 99 -9.77 13.65 4.34
C HIS A 99 -10.09 12.21 4.77
N GLY A 100 -9.06 11.37 4.84
CA GLY A 100 -9.18 9.96 5.25
C GLY A 100 -9.55 9.00 4.11
N ALA A 101 -9.61 9.49 2.87
CA ALA A 101 -9.78 8.63 1.71
C ALA A 101 -8.50 7.83 1.41
N ASN A 102 -8.65 6.57 1.00
CA ASN A 102 -7.53 5.77 0.50
C ASN A 102 -7.23 6.13 -0.96
N VAL A 103 -5.95 6.35 -1.24
CA VAL A 103 -5.46 6.78 -2.54
C VAL A 103 -4.49 5.74 -3.10
N ARG A 104 -4.70 5.35 -4.36
CA ARG A 104 -3.76 4.54 -5.11
C ARG A 104 -3.04 5.40 -6.13
N THR A 105 -1.71 5.39 -6.08
CA THR A 105 -0.87 5.98 -7.13
C THR A 105 -0.33 4.88 -8.04
N THR A 106 -0.32 5.15 -9.34
CA THR A 106 0.28 4.27 -10.36
C THR A 106 1.25 5.06 -11.21
N ASN A 107 2.19 4.39 -11.85
CA ASN A 107 3.14 5.01 -12.76
C ASN A 107 2.87 4.62 -14.22
N THR A 108 2.97 5.60 -15.12
CA THR A 108 3.04 5.35 -16.57
C THR A 108 4.49 5.22 -17.03
N VAL A 109 5.43 5.82 -16.29
CA VAL A 109 6.88 5.79 -16.50
C VAL A 109 7.57 5.60 -15.16
N SER A 110 8.61 4.75 -15.10
CA SER A 110 9.36 4.49 -13.86
C SER A 110 9.78 5.78 -13.16
N GLY A 111 9.49 5.87 -11.87
CA GLY A 111 9.85 7.02 -11.05
C GLY A 111 8.90 8.22 -11.13
N VAL A 112 7.81 8.16 -11.90
CA VAL A 112 6.84 9.26 -12.07
C VAL A 112 5.41 8.78 -11.80
N ILE A 113 4.62 9.58 -11.08
CA ILE A 113 3.18 9.33 -10.88
C ILE A 113 2.46 9.59 -12.22
N GLY A 114 1.78 8.57 -12.73
CA GLY A 114 0.89 8.64 -13.88
C GLY A 114 -0.53 8.99 -13.46
N ASP A 115 -1.14 8.13 -12.65
CA ASP A 115 -2.52 8.30 -12.18
C ASP A 115 -2.61 8.31 -10.64
N VAL A 116 -3.63 9.00 -10.13
CA VAL A 116 -4.03 9.04 -8.73
C VAL A 116 -5.51 8.70 -8.65
N VAL A 117 -5.87 7.63 -7.94
CA VAL A 117 -7.25 7.14 -7.81
C VAL A 117 -7.68 7.15 -6.35
N VAL A 118 -8.81 7.80 -6.06
CA VAL A 118 -9.47 7.76 -4.74
C VAL A 118 -10.43 6.57 -4.73
N VAL A 119 -10.19 5.59 -3.85
CA VAL A 119 -10.87 4.28 -3.93
C VAL A 119 -11.95 4.08 -2.87
N ALA A 120 -11.74 4.62 -1.67
CA ALA A 120 -12.76 4.69 -0.64
C ALA A 120 -12.99 6.16 -0.36
N GLY A 121 -14.13 6.68 -0.80
CA GLY A 121 -14.47 8.07 -0.56
C GLY A 121 -14.61 8.32 0.94
N GLY A 122 -13.84 9.28 1.45
CA GLY A 122 -13.81 9.58 2.87
C GLY A 122 -15.19 9.91 3.46
N ASN A 123 -15.28 9.89 4.78
CA ASN A 123 -16.48 10.37 5.46
C ASN A 123 -16.67 11.87 5.14
N ASN A 124 -17.86 12.26 4.67
CA ASN A 124 -18.33 13.63 4.39
C ASN A 124 -18.13 14.18 2.97
N TYR A 125 -18.75 13.56 1.96
CA TYR A 125 -19.17 14.30 0.76
C TYR A 125 -20.42 15.11 1.09
N GLY A 126 -20.26 16.36 1.50
CA GLY A 126 -21.37 17.26 1.84
C GLY A 126 -20.95 18.73 1.76
#